data_AF-A0A1F1E5X9-F1
#
_entry.id   AF-A0A1F1E5X9-F1
#
_cell.length_a   1.000
_cell.length_b   1.000
_cell.length_c   1.000
_cell.angle_alpha   90.00
_cell.angle_beta   90.00
_cell.angle_gamma   90.00
#
_symmetry.space_group_name_H-M   'P 1'
#
loop_
_entity.id
_entity.type
_entity.pdbx_description
1 polymer ?
#
loop_
_entity_poly.entity_id
_entity_poly.type
_entity_poly.pdbx_seq_one_letter_code
_entity_poly.pdbx_strand_id
1 'polypeptide(L)'
;MDAKTRERVERIRAMEECLVRCVEATAQLSAACKQWREALEDSRILEEYYHGGDWMEDYEADERGELPDDLLRGVLSEDAVYDYISDRQELAKELLRTALAALES
;
A
#
# COMPACT_ATOMS: atom_id res chain seq x y z
N MET A 1 11.99 16.04 -46.00
CA MET A 1 12.66 16.00 -44.68
C MET A 1 14.01 15.34 -44.87
N ASP A 2 15.12 16.02 -44.55
CA ASP A 2 16.46 15.43 -44.62
C ASP A 2 16.64 14.33 -43.55
N ALA A 3 17.67 13.49 -43.73
CA ALA A 3 17.92 12.35 -42.87
C ALA A 3 18.13 12.74 -41.39
N LYS A 4 18.81 13.86 -41.14
CA LYS A 4 19.08 14.36 -39.78
C LYS A 4 17.79 14.83 -39.10
N THR A 5 16.88 15.43 -39.84
CA THR A 5 15.57 15.83 -39.35
C THR A 5 14.69 14.60 -39.06
N ARG A 6 14.77 13.52 -39.85
CA ARG A 6 14.06 12.27 -39.57
C ARG A 6 14.54 11.61 -38.27
N GLU A 7 15.85 11.47 -38.10
CA GLU A 7 16.46 10.89 -36.90
C GLU A 7 16.09 11.67 -35.63
N ARG A 8 16.04 13.01 -35.72
CA ARG A 8 15.58 13.87 -34.62
C ARG A 8 14.14 13.57 -34.22
N VAL A 9 13.24 13.40 -35.20
CA VAL A 9 11.83 13.10 -34.94
C VAL A 9 11.68 11.74 -34.26
N GLU A 10 12.40 10.72 -34.72
CA GLU A 10 12.38 9.38 -34.12
C GLU A 10 12.88 9.41 -32.67
N ARG A 11 13.98 10.12 -32.40
CA ARG A 11 14.48 10.29 -31.03
C ARG A 11 13.48 11.04 -30.14
N ILE A 12 12.88 12.11 -30.62
CA ILE A 12 11.88 12.88 -29.83
C ILE A 12 10.68 12.00 -29.50
N ARG A 13 10.17 11.21 -30.45
CA ARG A 13 9.06 10.27 -30.19
C ARG A 13 9.40 9.24 -29.13
N ALA A 14 10.58 8.63 -29.21
CA ALA A 14 11.04 7.67 -28.21
C ALA A 14 11.15 8.32 -26.81
N MET A 15 11.63 9.56 -26.72
CA MET A 15 11.71 10.28 -25.45
C MET A 15 10.33 10.66 -24.92
N GLU A 16 9.40 11.03 -25.79
CA GLU A 16 8.01 11.33 -25.41
C GLU A 16 7.33 10.08 -24.81
N GLU A 17 7.50 8.92 -25.44
CA GLU A 17 7.00 7.64 -24.93
C GLU A 17 7.62 7.28 -23.57
N CYS A 18 8.90 7.59 -23.35
CA CYS A 18 9.53 7.45 -22.04
C CYS A 18 8.94 8.43 -21.02
N LEU A 19 8.78 9.71 -21.38
CA LEU A 19 8.24 10.74 -20.49
C LEU A 19 6.82 10.39 -20.03
N VAL A 20 5.95 10.00 -20.96
CA VAL A 20 4.57 9.60 -20.65
C VAL A 20 4.56 8.47 -19.62
N ARG A 21 5.36 7.42 -19.82
CA ARG A 21 5.45 6.30 -18.86
C ARG A 21 5.94 6.75 -17.48
N CYS A 22 6.96 7.60 -17.41
CA CYS A 22 7.49 8.11 -16.15
C CYS A 22 6.45 8.96 -15.39
N VAL A 23 5.74 9.84 -16.11
CA VAL A 23 4.70 10.70 -15.53
C VAL A 23 3.55 9.85 -14.98
N GLU A 24 3.08 8.87 -15.76
CA GLU A 24 1.96 8.00 -15.35
C GLU A 24 2.32 7.18 -14.10
N ALA A 25 3.46 6.49 -14.09
CA ALA A 25 3.89 5.68 -12.95
C ALA A 25 4.07 6.53 -11.68
N THR A 26 4.66 7.73 -11.81
CA THR A 26 4.84 8.65 -10.69
C THR A 26 3.50 9.14 -10.13
N ALA A 27 2.54 9.46 -11.00
CA ALA A 27 1.22 9.90 -10.58
C ALA A 27 0.45 8.79 -9.85
N GLN A 28 0.51 7.56 -10.36
CA GLN A 28 -0.12 6.39 -9.73
C GLN A 28 0.46 6.11 -8.34
N LEU A 29 1.79 6.09 -8.21
CA LEU A 29 2.45 5.90 -6.91
C LEU A 29 2.09 7.01 -5.92
N SER A 30 2.07 8.27 -6.38
CA SER A 30 1.70 9.41 -5.54
C SER A 30 0.27 9.29 -5.00
N ALA A 31 -0.69 8.89 -5.85
CA ALA A 31 -2.07 8.66 -5.46
C ALA A 31 -2.19 7.49 -4.45
N ALA A 32 -1.51 6.37 -4.71
CA ALA A 32 -1.49 5.22 -3.79
C ALA A 32 -0.89 5.59 -2.43
N CYS A 33 0.23 6.30 -2.40
CA CYS A 33 0.83 6.80 -1.16
C CYS A 33 -0.09 7.75 -0.40
N LYS A 34 -0.87 8.58 -1.09
CA LYS A 34 -1.85 9.45 -0.45
C LYS A 34 -2.96 8.63 0.22
N GLN A 35 -3.58 7.72 -0.52
CA GLN A 35 -4.64 6.86 0.01
C GLN A 35 -4.13 6.02 1.20
N TRP A 36 -2.92 5.46 1.10
CA TRP A 36 -2.35 4.68 2.18
C TRP A 36 -2.13 5.51 3.44
N ARG A 37 -1.63 6.76 3.32
CA ARG A 37 -1.50 7.68 4.46
C ARG A 37 -2.82 8.01 5.14
N GLU A 38 -3.89 8.18 4.37
CA GLU A 38 -5.24 8.41 4.93
C GLU A 38 -5.71 7.19 5.73
N ALA A 39 -5.38 5.97 5.29
CA ALA A 39 -5.71 4.73 5.99
C ALA A 39 -4.81 4.42 7.21
N LEU A 40 -3.70 5.13 7.41
CA LEU A 40 -2.80 4.86 8.55
C LEU A 40 -3.42 5.22 9.91
N GLU A 41 -4.41 6.11 9.94
CA GLU A 41 -5.16 6.38 11.18
C GLU A 41 -5.97 5.15 11.62
N ASP A 42 -6.71 4.55 10.69
CA ASP A 42 -7.46 3.30 10.92
C ASP A 42 -6.52 2.13 11.23
N SER A 43 -5.37 2.04 10.54
CA SER A 43 -4.32 1.05 10.85
C SER A 43 -3.89 1.13 12.31
N ARG A 44 -3.69 2.34 12.84
CA ARG A 44 -3.26 2.54 14.23
C ARG A 44 -4.34 2.10 15.21
N ILE A 45 -5.60 2.42 14.94
CA ILE A 45 -6.74 1.97 15.76
C ILE A 45 -6.79 0.44 15.77
N LEU A 46 -6.59 -0.20 14.62
CA LEU A 46 -6.60 -1.65 14.50
C LEU A 46 -5.43 -2.31 15.27
N GLU A 47 -4.23 -1.71 15.20
CA GLU A 47 -3.06 -2.15 15.97
C GLU A 47 -3.29 -2.01 17.48
N GLU A 48 -3.87 -0.90 17.92
CA GLU A 48 -4.21 -0.66 19.32
C GLU A 48 -5.25 -1.66 19.82
N TYR A 49 -6.28 -1.94 19.02
CA TYR A 49 -7.27 -2.98 19.34
C TYR A 49 -6.62 -4.36 19.50
N TYR A 50 -5.78 -4.76 18.55
CA TYR A 50 -5.12 -6.07 18.55
C TYR A 50 -4.15 -6.26 19.72
N HIS A 51 -3.38 -5.22 20.06
CA HIS A 51 -2.38 -5.29 21.13
C HIS A 51 -2.89 -4.84 22.50
N GLY A 52 -4.02 -4.15 22.56
CA GLY A 52 -4.54 -3.46 23.74
C GLY A 52 -5.30 -4.35 24.73
N GLY A 53 -5.59 -5.59 24.36
CA GLY A 53 -6.33 -6.55 25.19
C GLY A 53 -7.78 -6.74 24.75
N ASP A 54 -8.44 -5.68 24.26
CA ASP A 54 -9.84 -5.73 23.78
C ASP A 54 -10.05 -6.83 22.72
N TRP A 55 -9.11 -7.00 21.78
CA TRP A 55 -9.17 -8.08 20.80
C TRP A 55 -9.22 -9.48 21.42
N MET A 56 -8.44 -9.72 22.48
CA MET A 56 -8.42 -11.01 23.17
C MET A 56 -9.74 -11.24 23.93
N GLU A 57 -10.27 -10.21 24.58
CA GLU A 57 -11.55 -10.30 25.28
C GLU A 57 -12.70 -10.62 24.31
N ASP A 58 -12.74 -9.94 23.16
CA ASP A 58 -13.73 -10.17 22.11
C ASP A 58 -13.56 -11.55 21.46
N TYR A 59 -12.32 -11.99 21.22
CA TYR A 59 -12.02 -13.33 20.71
C TYR A 59 -12.51 -14.42 21.67
N GLU A 60 -12.23 -14.29 22.96
CA GLU A 60 -12.69 -15.25 23.96
C GLU A 60 -14.22 -15.24 24.12
N ALA A 61 -14.87 -14.07 23.99
CA ALA A 61 -16.33 -13.98 23.99
C ALA A 61 -16.93 -14.70 22.78
N ASP A 62 -16.28 -14.61 21.63
CA ASP A 62 -16.66 -15.34 20.43
C ASP A 62 -16.58 -16.86 20.62
N GLU A 63 -15.46 -17.34 21.19
CA GLU A 63 -15.23 -18.75 21.50
C GLU A 63 -16.22 -19.30 22.54
N ARG A 64 -16.73 -18.43 23.44
CA ARG A 64 -17.80 -18.79 24.39
C ARG A 64 -19.21 -18.78 23.77
N GLY A 65 -19.35 -18.36 22.51
CA GLY A 65 -20.64 -18.27 21.83
C GLY A 65 -21.51 -17.11 22.33
N GLU A 66 -20.89 -16.05 22.85
CA GLU A 66 -21.59 -14.87 23.39
C GLU A 66 -21.99 -13.86 22.29
N LEU A 67 -21.42 -14.00 21.09
CA LEU A 67 -21.65 -13.10 19.96
C LEU A 67 -22.73 -13.62 18.99
N PRO A 68 -23.52 -12.73 18.34
CA PRO A 68 -24.54 -13.12 17.37
C PRO A 68 -23.98 -13.90 16.17
N ASP A 69 -24.72 -14.91 15.70
CA ASP A 69 -24.33 -15.76 14.56
C ASP A 69 -24.18 -14.98 13.24
N ASP A 70 -24.83 -13.81 13.10
CA ASP A 70 -24.80 -12.97 11.91
C ASP A 70 -23.71 -11.87 11.95
N LEU A 71 -22.93 -11.79 13.03
CA LEU A 71 -21.81 -10.86 13.16
C LEU A 71 -20.67 -11.25 12.20
N LEU A 72 -20.13 -10.29 11.45
CA LEU A 72 -18.90 -10.48 10.69
C LEU A 72 -17.69 -10.41 11.63
N ARG A 73 -16.90 -11.49 11.67
CA ARG A 73 -15.82 -11.67 12.66
C ARG A 73 -14.43 -11.72 12.05
N GLY A 74 -14.25 -11.11 10.87
CA GLY A 74 -12.97 -11.14 10.16
C GLY A 74 -11.81 -10.59 10.98
N VAL A 75 -12.07 -9.63 11.88
CA VAL A 75 -11.05 -9.06 12.77
C VAL A 75 -10.63 -10.02 13.90
N LEU A 76 -11.50 -10.98 14.25
CA LEU A 76 -11.24 -11.99 15.29
C LEU A 76 -10.59 -13.26 14.74
N SER A 77 -10.31 -13.34 13.43
CA SER A 77 -9.46 -14.43 12.94
C SER A 77 -8.05 -14.25 13.50
N GLU A 78 -7.43 -15.35 13.93
CA GLU A 78 -6.08 -15.39 14.51
C GLU A 78 -5.05 -14.65 13.63
N ASP A 79 -5.12 -14.81 12.31
CA ASP A 79 -4.09 -14.34 11.39
C ASP A 79 -4.36 -12.95 10.77
N ALA A 80 -5.61 -12.53 10.56
CA ALA A 80 -5.86 -11.38 9.67
C ALA A 80 -5.23 -10.06 10.11
N VAL A 81 -5.32 -9.72 11.40
CA VAL A 81 -4.75 -8.46 11.91
C VAL A 81 -3.23 -8.56 12.00
N TYR A 82 -2.71 -9.72 12.39
CA TYR A 82 -1.27 -9.98 12.45
C TYR A 82 -0.62 -9.87 11.07
N ASP A 83 -1.17 -10.57 10.07
CA ASP A 83 -0.69 -10.57 8.69
C ASP A 83 -0.72 -9.16 8.11
N TYR A 84 -1.83 -8.43 8.32
CA TYR A 84 -1.93 -7.03 7.90
C TYR A 84 -0.81 -6.16 8.51
N ILE A 85 -0.57 -6.27 9.82
CA ILE A 85 0.48 -5.51 10.51
C ILE A 85 1.86 -5.84 9.92
N SER A 86 2.14 -7.12 9.69
CA SER A 86 3.40 -7.60 9.13
C SER A 86 3.61 -7.10 7.69
N ASP A 87 2.62 -7.30 6.82
CA ASP A 87 2.66 -6.90 5.40
C ASP A 87 2.84 -5.38 5.25
N ARG A 88 2.12 -4.59 6.05
CA ARG A 88 2.24 -3.14 6.08
C ARG A 88 3.65 -2.69 6.48
N GLN A 89 4.28 -3.35 7.45
CA GLN A 89 5.66 -3.03 7.85
C GLN A 89 6.66 -3.37 6.76
N GLU A 90 6.50 -4.50 6.07
CA GLU A 90 7.40 -4.84 4.96
C GLU A 90 7.22 -3.89 3.78
N LEU A 91 5.99 -3.58 3.41
CA LEU A 91 5.69 -2.59 2.37
C LEU A 91 6.31 -1.22 2.68
N ALA A 92 6.27 -0.78 3.94
CA ALA A 92 6.92 0.46 4.36
C ALA A 92 8.44 0.46 4.09
N LYS A 93 9.12 -0.67 4.35
CA LYS A 93 10.55 -0.82 4.06
C LYS A 93 10.81 -0.84 2.56
N GLU A 94 9.98 -1.53 1.78
CA GLU A 94 10.10 -1.53 0.32
C GLU A 94 9.92 -0.14 -0.28
N LEU A 95 8.98 0.66 0.23
CA LEU A 95 8.80 2.05 -0.19
C LEU A 95 10.02 2.91 0.16
N LEU A 96 10.64 2.73 1.33
CA LEU A 96 11.89 3.41 1.68
C LEU A 96 13.03 3.04 0.73
N ARG A 97 13.20 1.75 0.42
CA ARG A 97 14.21 1.27 -0.53
C ARG A 97 13.98 1.85 -1.92
N THR A 98 12.72 1.87 -2.37
CA THR A 98 12.31 2.40 -3.68
C THR A 98 12.56 3.90 -3.76
N ALA A 99 12.19 4.65 -2.72
CA ALA A 99 12.42 6.09 -2.65
C ALA A 99 13.92 6.43 -2.68
N LEU A 100 14.76 5.65 -1.97
CA LEU A 100 16.21 5.82 -2.01
C LEU A 100 16.76 5.56 -3.41
N ALA A 101 16.37 4.44 -4.03
CA ALA A 101 16.81 4.11 -5.39
C ALA A 101 16.43 5.20 -6.41
N ALA A 102 15.26 5.83 -6.25
CA ALA A 102 14.82 6.94 -7.11
C ALA A 102 15.61 8.25 -6.90
N LEU A 103 16.28 8.42 -5.75
CA LEU A 103 17.17 9.57 -5.50
C LEU A 103 18.59 9.34 -6.02
N GLU A 104 18.99 8.07 -6.16
CA GLU A 104 20.31 7.66 -6.64
C GLU A 104 20.36 7.51 -8.17
N SER A 105 19.21 7.44 -8.84
CA SER A 105 19.06 7.33 -10.30
C SER A 105 19.22 8.67 -11.02
#